data_AF-A0A7C9E1D2-F1
#
_entry.id   AF-A0A7C9E1D2-F1
#
_cell.length_a   1.000
_cell.length_b   1.000
_cell.length_c   1.000
_cell.angle_alpha   90.00
_cell.angle_beta   90.00
_cell.angle_gamma   90.00
#
_symmetry.space_group_name_H-M   'P 1'
#
loop_
_entity.id
_entity.type
_entity.pdbx_description
1 polymer ?
#
loop_
_entity_poly.entity_id
_entity_poly.type
_entity_poly.pdbx_seq_one_letter_code
_entity_poly.pdbx_strand_id
1 'polypeptide(L)'
;LTSQRSMGLTGERTVKRLRLCRALTVPETTSVYDACRRMAARKADALLLTDSNALLCGILTDKDIATRVVARELNLEETPVSKVMTRNPVFVLSDTPAVEALQKMVQGKFRH
;
A
#
# COMPACT_ATOMS: atom_id res chain seq x y z
N LEU A 1 -19.68 31.21 -37.44
CA LEU A 1 -20.21 29.95 -36.85
C LEU A 1 -19.18 29.44 -35.86
N THR A 2 -19.48 29.65 -34.59
CA THR A 2 -18.59 29.55 -33.43
C THR A 2 -18.10 28.13 -33.18
N SER A 3 -16.77 28.00 -33.04
CA SER A 3 -16.12 26.82 -32.48
C SER A 3 -16.50 26.68 -31.00
N GLN A 4 -17.52 25.87 -30.71
CA GLN A 4 -17.70 25.32 -29.37
C GLN A 4 -16.77 24.13 -29.24
N ARG A 5 -15.53 24.38 -28.82
CA ARG A 5 -14.77 23.39 -28.08
C ARG A 5 -15.60 23.09 -26.83
N SER A 6 -16.25 21.93 -26.81
CA SER A 6 -16.80 21.39 -25.58
C SER A 6 -15.64 21.29 -24.59
N MET A 7 -15.63 22.16 -23.58
CA MET A 7 -14.96 21.86 -22.32
C MET A 7 -15.65 20.60 -21.82
N GLY A 8 -15.10 19.44 -22.18
CA GLY A 8 -15.48 18.19 -21.57
C GLY A 8 -15.40 18.40 -20.07
N LEU A 9 -16.55 18.30 -19.40
CA LEU A 9 -16.65 18.13 -17.96
C LEU A 9 -15.45 17.27 -17.54
N THR A 10 -14.55 17.84 -16.74
CA THR A 10 -13.38 17.15 -16.19
C THR A 10 -13.90 15.97 -15.39
N GLY A 11 -14.14 14.84 -16.05
CA GLY A 11 -14.70 13.64 -15.43
C GLY A 11 -13.77 13.25 -14.31
N GLU A 12 -14.27 13.37 -13.09
CA GLU A 12 -13.49 13.26 -11.86
C GLU A 12 -12.55 12.06 -11.94
N ARG A 13 -11.24 12.33 -11.89
CA ARG A 13 -10.24 11.26 -12.03
C ARG A 13 -10.25 10.47 -10.73
N THR A 14 -10.84 9.28 -10.74
CA THR A 14 -10.87 8.38 -9.58
C THR A 14 -9.58 7.57 -9.46
N VAL A 15 -9.38 6.94 -8.29
CA VAL A 15 -8.23 6.07 -8.01
C VAL A 15 -8.07 4.95 -9.06
N LYS A 16 -9.17 4.34 -9.51
CA LYS A 16 -9.17 3.29 -10.56
C LYS A 16 -8.53 3.77 -11.88
N ARG A 17 -8.58 5.06 -12.18
CA ARG A 17 -7.99 5.67 -13.39
C ARG A 17 -6.49 5.99 -13.27
N LEU A 18 -5.86 5.67 -12.13
CA LEU A 18 -4.42 5.86 -11.91
C LEU A 18 -3.55 4.70 -12.41
N ARG A 19 -4.16 3.62 -12.93
CA ARG A 19 -3.45 2.42 -13.42
C ARG A 19 -2.50 1.83 -12.36
N LEU A 20 -3.01 1.66 -11.15
CA LEU A 20 -2.25 1.11 -10.03
C LEU A 20 -1.80 -0.34 -10.33
N CYS A 21 -0.61 -0.69 -9.84
CA CYS A 21 -0.12 -2.06 -9.89
C CYS A 21 -0.96 -2.96 -8.98
N ARG A 22 -1.03 -4.25 -9.33
CA ARG A 22 -1.65 -5.25 -8.45
C ARG A 22 -0.84 -5.31 -7.16
N ALA A 23 -1.52 -5.12 -6.02
CA ALA A 23 -0.90 -5.24 -4.72
C ALA A 23 -0.35 -6.65 -4.49
N LEU A 24 0.82 -6.74 -3.88
CA LEU A 24 1.39 -7.98 -3.38
C LEU A 24 0.83 -8.25 -1.98
N THR A 25 0.19 -9.40 -1.80
CA THR A 25 -0.47 -9.78 -0.54
C THR A 25 0.18 -11.03 0.05
N VAL A 26 0.37 -11.06 1.37
CA VAL A 26 0.86 -12.23 2.12
C VAL A 26 0.12 -12.39 3.46
N PRO A 27 0.06 -13.58 4.06
CA PRO A 27 -0.46 -13.76 5.41
C PRO A 27 0.36 -12.97 6.46
N GLU A 28 -0.28 -12.48 7.51
CA GLU A 28 0.38 -11.71 8.57
C GLU A 28 1.41 -12.52 9.39
N THR A 29 1.37 -13.84 9.27
CA THR A 29 2.31 -14.80 9.88
C THR A 29 3.58 -15.03 9.04
N THR A 30 3.65 -14.48 7.82
CA THR A 30 4.85 -14.59 6.95
C THR A 30 6.07 -14.01 7.68
N SER A 31 7.22 -14.66 7.59
CA SER A 31 8.47 -14.12 8.14
C SER A 31 8.88 -12.85 7.42
N VAL A 32 9.61 -11.97 8.08
CA VAL A 32 10.17 -10.77 7.43
C VAL A 32 11.10 -11.17 6.28
N TYR A 33 11.88 -12.23 6.43
CA TYR A 33 12.73 -12.77 5.38
C TYR A 33 11.96 -13.09 4.10
N ASP A 34 10.89 -13.89 4.20
CA ASP A 34 10.10 -14.28 3.02
C ASP A 34 9.33 -13.11 2.44
N ALA A 35 8.87 -12.17 3.28
CA ALA A 35 8.26 -10.93 2.85
C ALA A 35 9.22 -10.11 1.98
N CYS A 36 10.46 -9.87 2.46
CA CYS A 36 11.50 -9.17 1.71
C CYS A 36 11.85 -9.87 0.40
N ARG A 37 11.98 -11.20 0.39
CA ARG A 37 12.22 -11.97 -0.84
C ARG A 37 11.11 -11.80 -1.87
N ARG A 38 9.85 -11.85 -1.43
CA ARG A 38 8.68 -11.65 -2.32
C ARG A 38 8.61 -10.22 -2.85
N MET A 39 8.88 -9.22 -2.01
CA MET A 39 9.00 -7.82 -2.42
C MET A 39 10.05 -7.64 -3.51
N ALA A 40 11.27 -8.16 -3.29
CA ALA A 40 12.36 -8.09 -4.26
C ALA A 40 12.00 -8.77 -5.59
N ALA A 41 11.46 -10.00 -5.53
CA ALA A 41 11.08 -10.76 -6.73
C ALA A 41 9.98 -10.07 -7.56
N ARG A 42 9.08 -9.32 -6.91
CA ARG A 42 7.98 -8.60 -7.56
C ARG A 42 8.28 -7.13 -7.83
N LYS A 43 9.46 -6.64 -7.45
CA LYS A 43 9.83 -5.21 -7.48
C LYS A 43 8.78 -4.34 -6.78
N ALA A 44 8.28 -4.83 -5.64
CA ALA A 44 7.30 -4.15 -4.83
C ALA A 44 7.97 -3.46 -3.63
N ASP A 45 7.50 -2.28 -3.28
CA ASP A 45 7.93 -1.45 -2.15
C ASP A 45 7.00 -1.55 -0.94
N ALA A 46 5.80 -2.12 -1.14
CA ALA A 46 4.82 -2.40 -0.09
C ALA A 46 4.16 -3.78 -0.23
N LEU A 47 3.72 -4.31 0.91
CA LEU A 47 2.96 -5.55 1.07
C LEU A 47 1.65 -5.28 1.80
N LEU A 48 0.56 -5.82 1.29
CA LEU A 48 -0.70 -5.95 2.03
C LEU A 48 -0.69 -7.25 2.83
N LEU A 49 -1.13 -7.17 4.08
CA LEU A 49 -1.12 -8.29 5.01
C LEU A 49 -2.54 -8.71 5.32
N THR A 50 -2.80 -10.02 5.27
CA THR A 50 -4.11 -10.60 5.59
C THR A 50 -4.07 -11.47 6.83
N ASP A 51 -5.13 -11.40 7.62
CA ASP A 51 -5.34 -12.27 8.79
C ASP A 51 -5.81 -13.68 8.38
N SER A 52 -6.14 -14.51 9.38
CA SER A 52 -6.66 -15.87 9.18
C SER A 52 -8.01 -15.93 8.45
N ASN A 53 -8.76 -14.83 8.42
CA ASN A 53 -10.04 -14.70 7.73
C ASN A 53 -9.88 -14.13 6.31
N ALA A 54 -8.64 -13.99 5.83
CA ALA A 54 -8.27 -13.37 4.56
C ALA A 54 -8.69 -11.88 4.45
N LEU A 55 -8.87 -11.20 5.58
CA LEU A 55 -9.18 -9.77 5.63
C LEU A 55 -7.90 -8.95 5.72
N LEU A 56 -7.87 -7.77 5.08
CA LEU A 56 -6.77 -6.83 5.16
C LEU A 56 -6.58 -6.37 6.62
N CYS A 57 -5.46 -6.71 7.23
CA CYS A 57 -5.14 -6.37 8.62
C CYS A 57 -3.95 -5.43 8.77
N GLY A 58 -3.12 -5.30 7.73
CA GLY A 58 -1.92 -4.47 7.80
C GLY A 58 -1.27 -4.14 6.46
N ILE A 59 -0.31 -3.23 6.53
CA ILE A 59 0.63 -2.92 5.44
C ILE A 59 2.06 -2.94 5.98
N LEU A 60 2.99 -3.43 5.17
CA LEU A 60 4.42 -3.37 5.45
C LEU A 60 5.14 -2.71 4.28
N THR A 61 6.01 -1.75 4.58
CA THR A 61 6.80 -1.00 3.58
C THR A 61 8.30 -1.16 3.79
N ASP A 62 9.10 -0.81 2.80
CA ASP A 62 10.57 -0.71 2.92
C ASP A 62 11.02 0.15 4.13
N LYS A 63 10.32 1.24 4.42
CA LYS A 63 10.54 2.09 5.59
C LYS A 63 10.31 1.33 6.89
N ASP A 64 9.27 0.50 6.96
CA ASP A 64 9.01 -0.32 8.15
C ASP A 64 10.10 -1.36 8.34
N ILE A 65 10.58 -1.99 7.26
CA ILE A 65 11.75 -2.89 7.31
C ILE A 65 12.97 -2.15 7.87
N ALA A 66 13.31 -1.00 7.31
CA ALA A 66 14.49 -0.23 7.75
C ALA A 66 14.40 0.18 9.24
N THR A 67 13.25 0.71 9.65
CA THR A 67 13.10 1.37 10.97
C THR A 67 12.64 0.44 12.10
N ARG A 68 11.93 -0.64 11.80
CA ARG A 68 11.34 -1.55 12.79
C ARG A 68 11.98 -2.93 12.81
N VAL A 69 12.72 -3.30 11.76
CA VAL A 69 13.44 -4.59 11.69
C VAL A 69 14.93 -4.35 11.78
N VAL A 70 15.54 -3.70 10.77
CA VAL A 70 17.00 -3.56 10.66
C VAL A 70 17.55 -2.71 11.79
N ALA A 71 16.98 -1.52 12.02
CA ALA A 71 17.41 -0.64 13.11
C ALA A 71 17.20 -1.22 14.52
N ARG A 72 16.48 -2.33 14.64
CA ARG A 72 16.21 -3.04 15.90
C ARG A 72 16.87 -4.41 15.96
N GLU A 73 17.66 -4.78 14.95
CA GLU A 73 18.41 -6.03 14.88
C GLU A 73 17.52 -7.28 15.09
N LEU A 74 16.29 -7.24 14.57
CA LEU A 74 15.37 -8.37 14.70
C LEU A 74 15.79 -9.54 13.79
N ASN A 75 15.62 -10.77 14.29
CA ASN A 75 15.81 -11.97 13.49
C ASN A 75 14.77 -12.03 12.36
N LEU A 76 15.24 -11.98 11.11
CA LEU A 76 14.41 -11.94 9.90
C LEU A 76 13.60 -13.22 9.67
N GLU A 77 14.13 -14.37 10.08
CA GLU A 77 13.52 -15.68 9.85
C GLU A 77 12.44 -15.99 10.89
N GLU A 78 12.66 -15.56 12.13
CA GLU A 78 11.75 -15.84 13.26
C GLU A 78 10.68 -14.75 13.46
N THR A 79 10.94 -13.53 13.02
CA THR A 79 10.00 -12.41 13.21
C THR A 79 8.90 -12.44 12.15
N PRO A 80 7.62 -12.59 12.51
CA PRO A 80 6.53 -12.46 11.56
C PRO A 80 6.25 -10.98 11.25
N VAL A 81 5.81 -10.71 10.03
CA VAL A 81 5.48 -9.34 9.57
C VAL A 81 4.41 -8.66 10.42
N SER A 82 3.49 -9.41 11.04
CA SER A 82 2.50 -8.89 11.99
C SER A 82 3.09 -8.15 13.20
N LYS A 83 4.36 -8.37 13.53
CA LYS A 83 5.07 -7.68 14.63
C LYS A 83 5.64 -6.32 14.23
N VAL A 84 5.82 -6.08 12.93
CA VAL A 84 6.49 -4.87 12.41
C VAL A 84 5.63 -4.08 11.42
N MET A 85 4.49 -4.61 10.99
CA MET A 85 3.55 -3.93 10.11
C MET A 85 2.88 -2.69 10.73
N THR A 86 2.35 -1.82 9.88
CA THR A 86 1.34 -0.84 10.28
C THR A 86 -0.03 -1.53 10.25
N ARG A 87 -0.67 -1.64 11.42
CA ARG A 87 -2.00 -2.25 11.57
C ARG A 87 -3.10 -1.30 11.08
N ASN A 88 -4.20 -1.87 10.59
CA ASN A 88 -5.42 -1.13 10.21
C ASN A 88 -5.10 0.07 9.28
N PRO A 89 -4.50 -0.17 8.10
CA PRO A 89 -4.09 0.91 7.21
C PRO A 89 -5.30 1.75 6.76
N VAL A 90 -5.08 3.06 6.61
CA VAL A 90 -6.06 3.93 5.94
C VAL A 90 -6.13 3.52 4.48
N PHE A 91 -7.35 3.33 3.97
CA PHE A 91 -7.58 2.99 2.57
C PHE A 91 -8.68 3.85 1.96
N VAL A 92 -8.75 3.81 0.64
CA VAL A 92 -9.81 4.42 -0.18
C VAL A 92 -10.35 3.38 -1.14
N LEU A 93 -11.55 3.61 -1.65
CA LEU A 93 -12.15 2.75 -2.65
C LEU A 93 -11.67 3.16 -4.05
N SER A 94 -11.84 2.26 -5.01
CA SER A 94 -11.35 2.49 -6.38
C SER A 94 -12.10 3.63 -7.10
N ASP A 95 -13.32 3.94 -6.68
CA ASP A 95 -14.17 5.01 -7.15
C ASP A 95 -13.98 6.33 -6.39
N THR A 96 -13.22 6.33 -5.28
CA THR A 96 -12.85 7.56 -4.58
C THR A 96 -12.13 8.53 -5.53
N PRO A 97 -12.44 9.84 -5.48
CA PRO A 97 -11.70 10.86 -6.23
C PRO A 97 -10.20 10.81 -5.91
N ALA A 98 -9.33 10.84 -6.93
CA ALA A 98 -7.89 10.75 -6.73
C ALA A 98 -7.32 11.92 -5.90
N VAL A 99 -7.98 13.07 -5.93
CA VAL A 99 -7.62 14.23 -5.11
C VAL A 99 -7.87 13.95 -3.63
N GLU A 100 -8.97 13.30 -3.28
CA GLU A 100 -9.25 12.90 -1.89
C GLU A 100 -8.21 11.88 -1.40
N ALA A 101 -7.87 10.89 -2.23
CA ALA A 101 -6.81 9.94 -1.93
C ALA A 101 -5.46 10.65 -1.67
N LEU A 102 -5.09 11.60 -2.53
CA LEU A 102 -3.88 12.41 -2.37
C LEU A 102 -3.90 13.24 -1.08
N GLN A 103 -5.04 13.84 -0.72
CA GLN A 103 -5.19 14.59 0.52
C GLN A 103 -4.95 13.70 1.74
N LYS A 104 -5.50 12.48 1.77
CA LYS A 104 -5.25 11.51 2.84
C LYS A 104 -3.77 11.13 2.94
N MET A 105 -3.11 10.91 1.81
CA MET A 105 -1.67 10.62 1.76
C MET A 105 -0.82 11.77 2.33
N VAL A 106 -1.12 13.01 1.95
CA VAL A 106 -0.39 14.20 2.43
C VAL A 106 -0.61 14.41 3.94
N GLN A 107 -1.85 14.34 4.40
CA GLN A 107 -2.20 14.54 5.82
C GLN A 107 -1.63 13.42 6.69
N GLY A 108 -1.74 12.17 6.24
CA GLY A 108 -1.23 11.00 6.95
C GLY A 108 0.27 10.75 6.78
N LYS A 109 0.94 11.53 5.92
CA LYS A 109 2.39 11.45 5.64
C LYS A 109 2.83 10.05 5.19
N PHE A 110 2.02 9.41 4.35
CA PHE A 110 2.31 8.10 3.76
C PHE A 110 2.27 8.14 2.22
N ARG A 111 2.83 7.10 1.59
CA ARG A 111 3.01 7.01 0.13
C ARG A 111 2.32 5.81 -0.53
N HIS A 112 1.76 4.91 0.28
CA HIS A 112 1.04 3.71 -0.15
C HIS A 112 -0.37 3.72 0.40
#